data_AF-A0A833X7R1-F1
#
_entry.id   AF-A0A833X7R1-F1
#
_cell.length_a   1.000
_cell.length_b   1.000
_cell.length_c   1.000
_cell.angle_alpha   90.00
_cell.angle_beta   90.00
_cell.angle_gamma   90.00
#
_symmetry.space_group_name_H-M   'P 1'
#
loop_
_entity.id
_entity.type
_entity.pdbx_description
1 polymer ?
#
loop_
_entity_poly.entity_id
_entity_poly.type
_entity_poly.pdbx_seq_one_letter_code
_entity_poly.pdbx_strand_id
1 'polypeptide(L)'
;MGSTGEPDRKRRHFSSISPTAAAADAAATAKKQPFLPISEDKKLDIAVLQYQNQKLIQKLEAQKVEYFSLENKFSQLKQTQQPFDLTLAVVNKSLDKLVNDLESFSICTRDSTSERDSKHMLVMDDGVLSTSKDAFLSRLTQTGATENSSMHDCTNRMKVDGETATEKTKNILCNVVAATDNLWYLKDELSAEILKELPEDGSCRQKTSHNLVKEVKKLRMEFSDLHLKHKSLARELQRRQDIHVKNKAEMKHLRDELEVTLTELEENNCNLASLKAQRDAAKGAFFPVLNLRNKQGAGDRVRDKQKDLHDMESSLKELMLHRTNLHIG
;
A
#
# COMPACT_ATOMS: atom_id res chain seq x y z
N MET A 1 22.59 12.99 60.96
CA MET A 1 23.49 14.15 60.83
C MET A 1 23.31 14.74 59.43
N GLY A 2 22.79 15.98 59.32
CA GLY A 2 22.69 16.87 58.13
C GLY A 2 21.86 16.36 56.93
N SER A 3 20.69 16.89 56.53
CA SER A 3 20.17 18.26 56.31
C SER A 3 20.84 19.04 55.16
N THR A 4 20.08 19.25 54.07
CA THR A 4 19.97 20.42 53.15
C THR A 4 19.42 19.93 51.79
N GLY A 5 18.41 20.50 51.12
CA GLY A 5 17.49 21.60 51.36
C GLY A 5 16.62 21.76 50.08
N GLU A 6 15.30 21.55 50.17
CA GLU A 6 14.34 21.88 49.11
C GLU A 6 13.66 23.23 49.41
N PRO A 7 13.44 24.12 48.43
CA PRO A 7 12.65 25.31 48.63
C PRO A 7 11.16 25.08 48.33
N ASP A 8 10.39 25.17 49.41
CA ASP A 8 9.02 25.66 49.58
C ASP A 8 8.38 26.40 48.38
N ARG A 9 7.26 25.85 47.85
CA ARG A 9 6.14 26.66 47.33
C ARG A 9 4.79 26.09 47.77
N LYS A 10 4.36 26.60 48.92
CA LYS A 10 3.00 26.58 49.49
C LYS A 10 1.85 26.71 48.47
N ARG A 11 0.92 25.75 48.64
CA ARG A 11 -0.54 25.89 48.85
C ARG A 11 -1.37 26.66 47.81
N ARG A 12 -2.40 25.98 47.32
CA ARG A 12 -3.80 26.29 47.70
C ARG A 12 -4.66 25.02 47.63
N HIS A 13 -5.49 24.88 48.65
CA HIS A 13 -6.34 23.74 48.95
C HIS A 13 -7.54 23.67 47.99
N PHE A 14 -7.84 22.48 47.50
CA PHE A 14 -9.16 22.14 46.97
C PHE A 14 -9.96 21.47 48.09
N SER A 15 -11.13 22.02 48.42
CA SER A 15 -12.16 21.30 49.14
C SER A 15 -13.49 21.65 48.50
N SER A 16 -14.02 20.64 47.84
CA SER A 16 -15.32 20.53 47.19
C SER A 16 -16.46 20.56 48.21
N ILE A 17 -17.48 21.39 47.97
CA ILE A 17 -18.82 21.18 48.54
C ILE A 17 -19.87 21.56 47.49
N SER A 18 -20.68 20.58 47.07
CA SER A 18 -21.86 20.73 46.22
C SER A 18 -23.06 21.26 47.02
N PRO A 19 -24.07 21.92 46.41
CA PRO A 19 -25.28 22.37 47.11
C PRO A 19 -26.49 21.47 46.83
N THR A 20 -27.18 20.95 47.85
CA THR A 20 -28.62 20.61 47.77
C THR A 20 -29.27 20.55 49.17
N ALA A 21 -30.56 20.93 49.20
CA ALA A 21 -31.56 20.88 50.28
C ALA A 21 -31.60 22.13 51.18
N ALA A 22 -32.53 23.08 50.98
CA ALA A 22 -33.98 23.04 51.26
C ALA A 22 -34.33 23.45 52.70
N ALA A 23 -34.91 24.65 52.81
CA ALA A 23 -35.92 25.12 53.77
C ALA A 23 -35.81 24.74 55.26
N ALA A 24 -35.55 25.73 56.11
CA ALA A 24 -36.43 26.11 57.23
C ALA A 24 -35.87 27.32 58.02
N ASP A 25 -36.77 28.30 58.20
CA ASP A 25 -36.95 29.13 59.39
C ASP A 25 -36.08 30.34 59.76
N ALA A 26 -36.87 31.34 60.20
CA ALA A 26 -36.63 32.43 61.14
C ALA A 26 -36.18 33.81 60.60
N ALA A 27 -37.15 34.72 60.68
CA ALA A 27 -37.12 36.16 60.43
C ALA A 27 -36.11 36.95 61.28
N ALA A 28 -35.62 38.08 60.75
CA ALA A 28 -35.98 39.44 61.23
C ALA A 28 -34.98 40.55 60.81
N THR A 29 -35.55 41.56 60.14
CA THR A 29 -35.25 43.01 60.25
C THR A 29 -33.90 43.64 59.83
N ALA A 30 -34.06 44.60 58.91
CA ALA A 30 -33.43 45.93 58.87
C ALA A 30 -31.97 46.07 58.38
N LYS A 31 -31.82 46.47 57.11
CA LYS A 31 -31.36 47.83 56.69
C LYS A 31 -31.33 47.91 55.17
N LYS A 32 -32.32 48.60 54.59
CA LYS A 32 -32.25 49.09 53.21
C LYS A 32 -31.18 50.19 53.17
N GLN A 33 -30.00 49.89 52.64
CA GLN A 33 -29.11 50.94 52.16
C GLN A 33 -29.73 51.56 50.89
N PRO A 34 -29.81 52.90 50.79
CA PRO A 34 -30.13 53.55 49.53
C PRO A 34 -28.95 53.30 48.59
N PHE A 35 -29.19 52.56 47.51
CA PHE A 35 -28.27 52.51 46.39
C PHE A 35 -28.02 53.95 45.92
N LEU A 36 -26.80 54.44 46.14
CA LEU A 36 -26.32 55.62 45.43
C LEU A 36 -26.53 55.38 43.93
N PRO A 37 -27.08 56.33 43.17
CA PRO A 37 -27.14 56.20 41.72
C PRO A 37 -25.71 56.04 41.23
N ILE A 38 -25.40 54.86 40.70
CA ILE A 38 -24.13 54.55 40.06
C ILE A 38 -23.89 55.68 39.05
N SER A 39 -22.84 56.47 39.25
CA SER A 39 -22.52 57.58 38.36
C SER A 39 -22.40 57.05 36.93
N GLU A 40 -22.77 57.86 35.96
CA GLU A 40 -22.83 57.48 34.54
C GLU A 40 -21.49 56.90 34.04
N ASP A 41 -20.38 57.42 34.58
CA ASP A 41 -19.01 56.94 34.38
C ASP A 41 -18.79 55.49 34.86
N LYS A 42 -19.32 55.12 36.03
CA LYS A 42 -19.27 53.74 36.54
C LYS A 42 -20.17 52.79 35.74
N LYS A 43 -21.27 53.27 35.17
CA LYS A 43 -22.12 52.46 34.26
C LYS A 43 -21.41 52.21 32.93
N LEU A 44 -20.69 53.20 32.42
CA LEU A 44 -19.87 53.07 31.21
C LEU A 44 -18.76 52.03 31.43
N ASP A 45 -18.05 52.08 32.56
CA ASP A 45 -17.00 51.11 32.91
C ASP A 45 -17.52 49.67 33.00
N ILE A 46 -18.70 49.47 33.59
CA ILE A 46 -19.35 48.15 33.67
C ILE A 46 -19.71 47.63 32.27
N ALA A 47 -20.23 48.49 31.39
CA ALA A 47 -20.58 48.12 30.02
C ALA A 47 -19.33 47.76 29.18
N VAL A 48 -18.23 48.51 29.35
CA VAL A 48 -16.94 48.21 28.70
C VAL A 48 -16.39 46.86 29.17
N LEU A 49 -16.42 46.58 30.47
CA LEU A 49 -16.01 45.29 31.04
C LEU A 49 -16.87 44.12 30.53
N GLN A 50 -18.19 44.31 30.44
CA GLN A 50 -19.11 43.30 29.88
C GLN A 50 -18.78 43.01 28.42
N TYR A 51 -18.56 44.05 27.62
CA TYR A 51 -18.18 43.91 26.21
C TYR A 51 -16.83 43.19 26.05
N GLN A 52 -15.84 43.55 26.86
CA GLN A 52 -14.53 42.87 26.85
C GLN A 52 -14.64 41.40 27.24
N ASN A 53 -15.41 41.07 28.27
CA ASN A 53 -15.69 39.68 28.66
C ASN A 53 -16.39 38.91 27.54
N GLN A 54 -17.38 39.52 26.88
CA GLN A 54 -18.07 38.87 25.78
C GLN A 54 -17.14 38.61 24.58
N LYS A 55 -16.25 39.56 24.27
CA LYS A 55 -15.23 39.39 23.24
C LYS A 55 -14.21 38.30 23.58
N LEU A 56 -13.84 38.16 24.85
CA LEU A 56 -12.98 37.07 25.33
C LEU A 56 -13.69 35.71 25.21
N ILE A 57 -14.96 35.63 25.58
CA ILE A 57 -15.77 34.41 25.43
C ILE A 57 -15.83 33.99 23.95
N GLN A 58 -16.10 34.92 23.04
CA GLN A 58 -16.13 34.62 21.61
C GLN A 58 -14.78 34.10 21.08
N LYS A 59 -13.66 34.70 21.52
CA LYS A 59 -12.32 34.21 21.16
C LYS A 59 -12.05 32.82 21.72
N LEU A 60 -12.46 32.55 22.96
CA LEU A 60 -12.31 31.24 23.59
C LEU A 60 -13.12 30.17 22.85
N GLU A 61 -14.35 30.49 22.48
CA GLU A 61 -15.22 29.59 21.71
C GLU A 61 -14.62 29.28 20.32
N ALA A 62 -14.12 30.31 19.62
CA ALA A 62 -13.44 30.14 18.34
C ALA A 62 -12.19 29.25 18.46
N GLN A 63 -11.35 29.49 19.48
CA GLN A 63 -10.16 28.67 19.72
C GLN A 63 -10.50 27.22 20.08
N LYS A 64 -11.57 26.96 20.84
CA LYS A 64 -12.03 25.59 21.11
C LYS A 64 -12.37 24.87 19.81
N VAL A 65 -13.13 25.50 18.92
CA VAL A 65 -13.51 24.91 17.63
C VAL A 65 -12.28 24.63 16.76
N GLU A 66 -11.33 25.57 16.70
CA GLU A 66 -10.06 25.37 15.98
C GLU A 66 -9.24 24.21 16.57
N TYR A 67 -9.15 24.14 17.90
CA TYR A 67 -8.47 23.05 18.59
C TYR A 67 -9.10 21.69 18.26
N PHE A 68 -10.43 21.56 18.34
CA PHE A 68 -11.12 20.34 17.97
C PHE A 68 -10.91 19.96 16.50
N SER A 69 -10.87 20.94 15.60
CA SER A 69 -10.57 20.72 14.19
C SER A 69 -9.14 20.19 13.98
N LEU A 70 -8.16 20.76 14.69
CA LEU A 70 -6.76 20.34 14.59
C LEU A 70 -6.52 18.96 15.21
N GLU A 71 -7.13 18.67 16.37
CA GLU A 71 -7.08 17.37 17.03
C GLU A 71 -7.68 16.26 16.14
N ASN A 72 -8.78 16.57 15.45
CA ASN A 72 -9.38 15.66 14.47
C ASN A 72 -8.45 15.42 13.27
N LYS A 73 -7.83 16.47 12.72
CA LYS A 73 -6.82 16.34 11.65
C LYS A 73 -5.60 15.52 12.10
N PHE A 74 -5.12 15.73 13.31
CA PHE A 74 -4.01 14.95 13.88
C PHE A 74 -4.37 13.47 14.02
N SER A 75 -5.58 13.18 14.51
CA SER A 75 -6.11 11.82 14.61
C SER A 75 -6.22 11.14 13.25
N GLN A 76 -6.71 11.86 12.23
CA GLN A 76 -6.76 11.36 10.85
C GLN A 76 -5.37 11.07 10.29
N LEU A 77 -4.41 11.99 10.47
CA LEU A 77 -3.03 11.79 10.02
C LEU A 77 -2.41 10.56 10.67
N LYS A 78 -2.58 10.40 11.99
CA LYS A 78 -2.11 9.21 12.72
C LYS A 78 -2.74 7.93 12.18
N GLN A 79 -4.02 7.95 11.84
CA GLN A 79 -4.72 6.81 11.25
C GLN A 79 -4.24 6.50 9.82
N THR A 80 -3.92 7.53 9.03
CA THR A 80 -3.30 7.35 7.70
C THR A 80 -1.86 6.88 7.75
N GLN A 81 -1.14 7.13 8.85
CA GLN A 81 0.23 6.68 9.06
C GLN A 81 0.31 5.19 9.44
N GLN A 82 -0.67 4.67 10.19
CA GLN A 82 -0.73 3.27 10.60
C GLN A 82 -0.44 2.23 9.51
N PRO A 83 -1.07 2.27 8.32
CA PRO A 83 -0.76 1.30 7.26
C PRO A 83 0.69 1.41 6.75
N PHE A 84 1.27 2.62 6.75
CA PHE A 84 2.68 2.81 6.39
C PHE A 84 3.60 2.20 7.43
N ASP A 85 3.34 2.42 8.73
CA ASP A 85 4.12 1.83 9.82
C ASP A 85 4.05 0.29 9.78
N LEU A 86 2.87 -0.28 9.51
CA LEU A 86 2.68 -1.73 9.31
C LEU A 86 3.48 -2.24 8.11
N THR A 87 3.46 -1.50 6.99
CA THR A 87 4.22 -1.87 5.80
C THR A 87 5.72 -1.83 6.09
N LEU A 88 6.21 -0.77 6.75
CA LEU A 88 7.61 -0.63 7.15
C LEU A 88 8.05 -1.79 8.05
N ALA A 89 7.21 -2.18 9.02
CA ALA A 89 7.48 -3.32 9.89
C ALA A 89 7.60 -4.65 9.11
N VAL A 90 6.72 -4.88 8.12
CA VAL A 90 6.79 -6.05 7.24
C VAL A 90 8.04 -6.00 6.37
N VAL A 91 8.39 -4.85 5.80
CA VAL A 91 9.60 -4.68 5.00
C VAL A 91 10.85 -4.97 5.84
N ASN A 92 10.98 -4.36 7.03
CA ASN A 92 12.12 -4.61 7.91
C ASN A 92 12.25 -6.09 8.27
N LYS A 93 11.14 -6.74 8.65
CA LYS A 93 11.14 -8.19 8.92
C LYS A 93 11.57 -9.02 7.71
N SER A 94 11.17 -8.63 6.50
CA SER A 94 11.57 -9.32 5.28
C SER A 94 13.05 -9.13 4.94
N LEU A 95 13.59 -7.93 5.19
CA LEU A 95 15.01 -7.63 5.03
C LEU A 95 15.85 -8.40 6.04
N ASP A 96 15.45 -8.43 7.31
CA ASP A 96 16.13 -9.21 8.35
C ASP A 96 16.18 -10.69 7.97
N LYS A 97 15.05 -11.23 7.48
CA LYS A 97 15.00 -12.61 7.01
C LYS A 97 15.97 -12.84 5.85
N LEU A 98 15.97 -11.96 4.85
CA LEU A 98 16.88 -12.06 3.70
C LEU A 98 18.34 -12.04 4.14
N VAL A 99 18.72 -11.17 5.08
CA VAL A 99 20.08 -11.11 5.62
C VAL A 99 20.45 -12.40 6.34
N ASN A 100 19.56 -12.96 7.17
CA ASN A 100 19.81 -14.22 7.87
C ASN A 100 19.89 -15.43 6.92
N ASP A 101 19.04 -15.45 5.89
CA ASP A 101 19.07 -16.49 4.85
C ASP A 101 20.40 -16.39 4.08
N LEU A 102 20.83 -15.19 3.71
CA LEU A 102 22.10 -14.94 3.01
C LEU A 102 23.31 -15.33 3.86
N GLU A 103 23.29 -15.06 5.16
CA GLU A 103 24.29 -15.52 6.13
C GLU A 103 24.39 -17.04 6.13
N SER A 104 23.26 -17.72 6.22
CA SER A 104 23.18 -19.19 6.21
C SER A 104 23.71 -19.78 4.90
N PHE A 105 23.30 -19.22 3.76
CA PHE A 105 23.80 -19.66 2.44
C PHE A 105 25.31 -19.43 2.29
N SER A 106 25.80 -18.32 2.81
CA SER A 106 27.21 -17.97 2.75
C SER A 106 28.07 -18.96 3.54
N ILE A 107 27.63 -19.38 4.72
CA ILE A 107 28.27 -20.43 5.53
C ILE A 107 28.24 -21.77 4.78
N CYS A 108 27.08 -22.22 4.30
CA CYS A 108 26.95 -23.48 3.55
C CYS A 108 27.85 -23.52 2.31
N THR A 109 27.94 -22.40 1.58
CA THR A 109 28.79 -22.29 0.38
C THR A 109 30.26 -22.47 0.75
N ARG A 110 30.73 -21.80 1.81
CA ARG A 110 32.10 -21.96 2.31
C ARG A 110 32.40 -23.40 2.73
N ASP A 111 31.54 -24.01 3.53
CA ASP A 111 31.75 -25.35 4.07
C ASP A 111 31.80 -26.40 2.94
N SER A 112 30.96 -26.27 1.91
CA SER A 112 30.97 -27.14 0.72
C SER A 112 32.25 -27.05 -0.13
N THR A 113 32.99 -25.94 -0.02
CA THR A 113 34.29 -25.76 -0.67
C THR A 113 35.44 -26.27 0.20
N SER A 114 35.38 -26.14 1.53
CA SER A 114 36.47 -26.59 2.42
C SER A 114 36.46 -28.11 2.69
N GLU A 115 35.29 -28.77 2.61
CA GLU A 115 35.18 -30.22 2.83
C GLU A 115 35.95 -31.04 1.78
N ARG A 116 36.23 -30.45 0.61
CA ARG A 116 37.10 -31.03 -0.43
C ARG A 116 38.60 -30.74 -0.23
N ASP A 117 38.94 -29.78 0.62
CA ASP A 117 40.29 -29.22 0.77
C ASP A 117 41.08 -29.81 1.96
N SER A 118 40.41 -30.62 2.79
CA SER A 118 41.02 -31.28 3.97
C SER A 118 42.10 -32.31 3.62
N LYS A 119 42.39 -32.53 2.33
CA LYS A 119 43.44 -33.45 1.87
C LYS A 119 44.69 -32.76 1.33
N HIS A 120 44.69 -31.46 1.08
CA HIS A 120 45.79 -30.77 0.38
C HIS A 120 46.14 -29.35 0.88
N MET A 121 45.87 -28.98 2.14
CA MET A 121 46.42 -27.73 2.70
C MET A 121 47.67 -27.97 3.56
N LEU A 122 48.85 -27.94 2.93
CA LEU A 122 50.05 -27.50 3.62
C LEU A 122 50.89 -26.61 2.70
N VAL A 123 51.19 -25.42 3.25
CA VAL A 123 52.18 -24.43 2.83
C VAL A 123 51.72 -23.44 1.75
N MET A 124 51.23 -22.27 2.18
CA MET A 124 51.82 -21.02 1.68
C MET A 124 51.61 -19.81 2.62
N ASP A 125 52.76 -19.21 2.95
CA ASP A 125 53.08 -17.88 3.47
C ASP A 125 51.94 -16.96 3.97
N ASP A 126 51.90 -16.83 5.30
CA ASP A 126 50.99 -16.03 6.09
C ASP A 126 51.63 -14.66 6.38
N GLY A 127 51.09 -13.57 5.80
CA GLY A 127 51.49 -12.24 6.27
C GLY A 127 51.06 -11.02 5.46
N VAL A 128 50.89 -11.13 4.14
CA VAL A 128 50.71 -9.92 3.29
C VAL A 128 49.34 -9.83 2.62
N LEU A 129 48.68 -10.97 2.33
CA LEU A 129 47.39 -10.99 1.64
C LEU A 129 46.20 -10.66 2.56
N SER A 130 46.29 -10.98 3.87
CA SER A 130 45.19 -10.79 4.83
C SER A 130 44.87 -9.31 5.07
N THR A 131 45.87 -8.45 5.19
CA THR A 131 45.72 -7.04 5.55
C THR A 131 45.02 -6.21 4.46
N SER A 132 45.27 -6.52 3.19
CA SER A 132 44.67 -5.79 2.05
C SER A 132 43.20 -6.18 1.81
N LYS A 133 42.87 -7.47 1.99
CA LYS A 133 41.50 -8.00 1.90
C LYS A 133 40.63 -7.46 3.04
N ASP A 134 41.16 -7.42 4.26
CA ASP A 134 40.44 -6.89 5.41
C ASP A 134 40.21 -5.36 5.28
N ALA A 135 41.17 -4.61 4.73
CA ALA A 135 41.00 -3.19 4.44
C ALA A 135 39.99 -2.91 3.30
N PHE A 136 39.86 -3.80 2.32
CA PHE A 136 38.83 -3.71 1.28
C PHE A 136 37.44 -3.99 1.83
N LEU A 137 37.29 -5.09 2.59
CA LEU A 137 36.01 -5.47 3.20
C LEU A 137 35.53 -4.43 4.21
N SER A 138 36.44 -3.90 5.02
CA SER A 138 36.13 -2.83 5.97
C SER A 138 35.67 -1.55 5.28
N ARG A 139 36.27 -1.19 4.13
CA ARG A 139 35.81 -0.05 3.30
C ARG A 139 34.45 -0.28 2.65
N LEU A 140 34.12 -1.52 2.29
CA LEU A 140 32.81 -1.86 1.71
C LEU A 140 31.69 -1.82 2.76
N THR A 141 32.00 -2.18 4.02
CA THR A 141 31.08 -2.05 5.16
C THR A 141 30.99 -0.63 5.72
N GLN A 142 31.91 0.25 5.34
CA GLN A 142 31.90 1.65 5.75
C GLN A 142 30.85 2.40 4.94
N THR A 143 29.85 2.96 5.62
CA THR A 143 28.66 3.61 5.03
C THR A 143 29.00 4.92 4.31
N GLY A 144 29.72 4.86 3.19
CA GLY A 144 30.07 6.02 2.39
C GLY A 144 28.94 6.43 1.44
N ALA A 145 28.51 7.70 1.54
CA ALA A 145 27.58 8.45 0.68
C ALA A 145 26.10 8.59 1.12
N THR A 146 25.66 8.04 2.25
CA THR A 146 24.29 8.27 2.80
C THR A 146 24.27 8.98 4.16
N GLU A 147 25.36 9.64 4.52
CA GLU A 147 25.46 10.50 5.71
C GLU A 147 24.68 11.80 5.51
N ASN A 148 23.36 11.71 5.32
CA ASN A 148 22.53 12.90 5.26
C ASN A 148 22.22 13.36 6.69
N SER A 149 22.75 14.52 7.05
CA SER A 149 22.57 15.22 8.31
C SER A 149 21.10 15.52 8.58
N SER A 150 20.47 14.79 9.50
CA SER A 150 19.32 15.27 10.27
C SER A 150 18.85 14.18 11.25
N MET A 151 19.39 14.19 12.47
CA MET A 151 18.53 14.03 13.65
C MET A 151 19.32 14.42 14.89
N HIS A 152 18.92 15.54 15.49
CA HIS A 152 19.24 15.85 16.87
C HIS A 152 18.73 14.72 17.78
N ASP A 153 19.61 14.25 18.66
CA ASP A 153 19.33 13.60 19.94
C ASP A 153 18.44 12.34 19.93
N CYS A 154 19.02 11.20 19.51
CA CYS A 154 18.58 9.85 19.94
C CYS A 154 19.77 8.86 19.95
N THR A 155 20.86 9.20 20.63
CA THR A 155 22.17 8.53 20.47
C THR A 155 22.35 7.23 21.27
N ASN A 156 21.32 6.58 21.83
CA ASN A 156 21.61 5.45 22.74
C ASN A 156 20.72 4.19 22.66
N ARG A 157 19.97 3.97 21.58
CA ARG A 157 19.25 2.69 21.38
C ARG A 157 19.59 1.89 20.13
N MET A 158 20.31 2.49 19.16
CA MET A 158 20.50 1.88 17.84
C MET A 158 21.95 1.47 17.51
N LYS A 159 22.87 1.55 18.50
CA LYS A 159 24.27 1.16 18.27
C LYS A 159 24.46 -0.36 18.15
N VAL A 160 23.76 -1.14 18.97
CA VAL A 160 23.95 -2.61 19.05
C VAL A 160 23.38 -3.34 17.81
N ASP A 161 22.25 -2.88 17.30
CA ASP A 161 21.60 -3.48 16.12
C ASP A 161 22.40 -3.19 14.84
N GLY A 162 22.93 -1.96 14.72
CA GLY A 162 23.83 -1.60 13.62
C GLY A 162 25.14 -2.39 13.62
N GLU A 163 25.77 -2.56 14.79
CA GLU A 163 27.07 -3.24 14.93
C GLU A 163 26.97 -4.75 14.61
N THR A 164 25.89 -5.40 15.02
CA THR A 164 25.62 -6.81 14.68
C THR A 164 25.28 -7.00 13.19
N ALA A 165 24.51 -6.08 12.58
CA ALA A 165 24.23 -6.12 11.14
C ALA A 165 25.48 -5.89 10.28
N THR A 166 26.38 -4.99 10.71
CA THR A 166 27.66 -4.77 10.03
C THR A 166 28.58 -5.99 10.12
N GLU A 167 28.62 -6.66 11.26
CA GLU A 167 29.42 -7.88 11.46
C GLU A 167 28.90 -9.04 10.62
N LYS A 168 27.57 -9.24 10.57
CA LYS A 168 26.93 -10.24 9.68
C LYS A 168 27.28 -9.99 8.22
N THR A 169 27.20 -8.74 7.79
CA THR A 169 27.55 -8.35 6.41
C THR A 169 29.02 -8.63 6.10
N LYS A 170 29.92 -8.31 7.03
CA LYS A 170 31.36 -8.62 6.90
C LYS A 170 31.57 -10.13 6.77
N ASN A 171 30.94 -10.93 7.62
CA ASN A 171 31.05 -12.40 7.58
C ASN A 171 30.52 -13.00 6.27
N ILE A 172 29.37 -12.52 5.78
CA ILE A 172 28.83 -12.93 4.48
C ILE A 172 29.85 -12.68 3.38
N LEU A 173 30.42 -11.49 3.32
CA LEU A 173 31.39 -11.10 2.30
C LEU A 173 32.67 -11.93 2.40
N CYS A 174 33.23 -12.10 3.60
CA CYS A 174 34.42 -12.93 3.85
C CYS A 174 34.24 -14.35 3.28
N ASN A 175 33.12 -14.98 3.60
CA ASN A 175 32.79 -16.34 3.17
C ASN A 175 32.61 -16.43 1.64
N VAL A 176 31.96 -15.46 1.01
CA VAL A 176 31.80 -15.42 -0.46
C VAL A 176 33.16 -15.28 -1.16
N VAL A 177 34.03 -14.40 -0.67
CA VAL A 177 35.37 -14.25 -1.26
C VAL A 177 36.19 -15.52 -1.04
N ALA A 178 36.15 -16.12 0.15
CA ALA A 178 36.83 -17.39 0.41
C ALA A 178 36.35 -18.53 -0.51
N ALA A 179 35.04 -18.68 -0.69
CA ALA A 179 34.48 -19.69 -1.61
C ALA A 179 34.90 -19.42 -3.07
N THR A 180 35.01 -18.15 -3.46
CA THR A 180 35.49 -17.76 -4.79
C THR A 180 36.96 -18.13 -4.96
N ASP A 181 37.81 -17.78 -3.99
CA ASP A 181 39.24 -18.10 -3.99
C ASP A 181 39.45 -19.64 -4.09
N ASN A 182 38.68 -20.43 -3.32
CA ASN A 182 38.72 -21.89 -3.37
C ASN A 182 38.32 -22.45 -4.74
N LEU A 183 37.28 -21.89 -5.38
CA LEU A 183 36.89 -22.30 -6.73
C LEU A 183 37.96 -21.98 -7.77
N TRP A 184 38.64 -20.84 -7.63
CA TRP A 184 39.77 -20.49 -8.48
C TRP A 184 40.92 -21.48 -8.30
N TYR A 185 41.27 -21.82 -7.07
CA TYR A 185 42.32 -22.80 -6.76
C TYR A 185 42.00 -24.17 -7.38
N LEU A 186 40.80 -24.70 -7.15
CA LEU A 186 40.37 -25.98 -7.72
C LEU A 186 40.41 -25.98 -9.26
N LYS A 187 40.04 -24.87 -9.89
CA LYS A 187 40.07 -24.73 -11.34
C LYS A 187 41.51 -24.69 -11.87
N ASP A 188 42.44 -24.05 -11.17
CA ASP A 188 43.85 -24.01 -11.56
C ASP A 188 44.55 -25.35 -11.29
N GLU A 189 44.25 -26.03 -10.17
CA GLU A 189 44.73 -27.38 -9.86
C GLU A 189 44.25 -28.40 -10.90
N LEU A 190 42.95 -28.41 -11.23
CA LEU A 190 42.41 -29.24 -12.30
C LEU A 190 43.06 -28.94 -13.65
N SER A 191 43.33 -27.67 -13.95
CA SER A 191 44.00 -27.28 -15.19
C SER A 191 45.44 -27.79 -15.24
N ALA A 192 46.16 -27.74 -14.11
CA ALA A 192 47.51 -28.27 -13.98
C ALA A 192 47.54 -29.81 -14.08
N GLU A 193 46.57 -30.49 -13.47
CA GLU A 193 46.48 -31.95 -13.49
C GLU A 193 46.09 -32.47 -14.88
N ILE A 194 45.15 -31.82 -15.57
CA ILE A 194 44.83 -32.11 -16.98
C ILE A 194 46.05 -31.92 -17.87
N LEU A 195 46.91 -30.94 -17.58
CA LEU A 195 48.16 -30.73 -18.33
C LEU A 195 49.16 -31.86 -18.10
N LYS A 196 49.22 -32.42 -16.88
CA LYS A 196 50.12 -33.53 -16.50
C LYS A 196 49.64 -34.90 -17.00
N GLU A 197 48.34 -35.15 -16.97
CA GLU A 197 47.68 -36.39 -17.44
C GLU A 197 47.55 -36.45 -18.98
N LEU A 198 48.05 -35.45 -19.71
CA LEU A 198 48.15 -35.52 -21.17
C LEU A 198 49.38 -36.36 -21.58
N PRO A 199 49.24 -37.58 -22.14
CA PRO A 199 50.38 -38.33 -22.65
C PRO A 199 50.94 -37.65 -23.89
N GLU A 200 52.26 -37.63 -24.00
CA GLU A 200 53.04 -37.00 -25.07
C GLU A 200 53.00 -37.77 -26.42
N ASP A 201 52.17 -38.82 -26.54
CA ASP A 201 52.16 -39.73 -27.69
C ASP A 201 50.87 -39.71 -28.53
N GLY A 202 51.04 -39.54 -29.84
CA GLY A 202 50.11 -38.81 -30.73
C GLY A 202 49.02 -39.60 -31.47
N SER A 203 48.90 -40.92 -31.33
CA SER A 203 48.06 -41.72 -32.26
C SER A 203 46.83 -42.40 -31.63
N CYS A 204 46.94 -42.95 -30.41
CA CYS A 204 45.81 -43.64 -29.76
C CYS A 204 44.75 -42.67 -29.20
N ARG A 205 45.18 -41.49 -28.72
CA ARG A 205 44.32 -40.44 -28.14
C ARG A 205 43.34 -39.85 -29.14
N GLN A 206 43.71 -39.83 -30.43
CA GLN A 206 42.95 -39.10 -31.46
C GLN A 206 41.60 -39.76 -31.78
N LYS A 207 41.51 -41.09 -31.77
CA LYS A 207 40.25 -41.80 -32.09
C LYS A 207 39.26 -41.77 -30.93
N THR A 208 39.72 -42.02 -29.70
CA THR A 208 38.87 -42.00 -28.50
C THR A 208 38.45 -40.57 -28.15
N SER A 209 39.34 -39.57 -28.28
CA SER A 209 38.97 -38.17 -28.09
C SER A 209 38.01 -37.68 -29.17
N HIS A 210 38.19 -38.08 -30.43
CA HIS A 210 37.30 -37.69 -31.51
C HIS A 210 35.89 -38.28 -31.35
N ASN A 211 35.76 -39.52 -30.88
CA ASN A 211 34.47 -40.12 -30.56
C ASN A 211 33.79 -39.41 -29.37
N LEU A 212 34.54 -39.13 -28.30
CA LEU A 212 34.03 -38.37 -27.14
C LEU A 212 33.59 -36.95 -27.53
N VAL A 213 34.38 -36.25 -28.37
CA VAL A 213 34.05 -34.91 -28.87
C VAL A 213 32.77 -34.94 -29.72
N LYS A 214 32.56 -35.97 -30.55
CA LYS A 214 31.32 -36.16 -31.31
C LYS A 214 30.11 -36.38 -30.39
N GLU A 215 30.27 -37.19 -29.35
CA GLU A 215 29.22 -37.47 -28.38
C GLU A 215 28.87 -36.24 -27.54
N VAL A 216 29.87 -35.48 -27.08
CA VAL A 216 29.66 -34.19 -26.39
C VAL A 216 28.96 -33.18 -27.30
N LYS A 217 29.31 -33.11 -28.59
CA LYS A 217 28.61 -32.27 -29.56
C LYS A 217 27.15 -32.70 -29.74
N LYS A 218 26.90 -34.00 -29.86
CA LYS A 218 25.53 -34.56 -29.95
C LYS A 218 24.72 -34.20 -28.70
N LEU A 219 25.26 -34.45 -27.51
CA LEU A 219 24.60 -34.14 -26.24
C LEU A 219 24.32 -32.63 -26.10
N ARG A 220 25.25 -31.76 -26.53
CA ARG A 220 25.05 -30.32 -26.53
C ARG A 220 23.92 -29.88 -27.47
N MET A 221 23.79 -30.51 -28.63
CA MET A 221 22.69 -30.26 -29.56
C MET A 221 21.35 -30.73 -28.97
N GLU A 222 21.30 -31.95 -28.43
CA GLU A 222 20.10 -32.49 -27.77
C GLU A 222 19.67 -31.66 -26.57
N PHE A 223 20.62 -31.20 -25.75
CA PHE A 223 20.34 -30.31 -24.62
C PHE A 223 19.78 -28.96 -25.09
N SER A 224 20.32 -28.42 -26.19
CA SER A 224 19.85 -27.17 -26.77
C SER A 224 18.43 -27.31 -27.33
N ASP A 225 18.12 -28.43 -28.01
CA ASP A 225 16.75 -28.75 -28.44
C ASP A 225 15.79 -28.92 -27.25
N LEU A 226 16.22 -29.62 -26.20
CA LEU A 226 15.45 -29.76 -24.96
C LEU A 226 15.18 -28.41 -24.30
N HIS A 227 16.18 -27.53 -24.24
CA HIS A 227 16.02 -26.18 -23.69
C HIS A 227 15.03 -25.35 -24.52
N LEU A 228 15.09 -25.44 -25.85
CA LEU A 228 14.12 -24.77 -26.74
C LEU A 228 12.69 -25.30 -26.53
N LYS A 229 12.52 -26.62 -26.38
CA LYS A 229 11.24 -27.24 -26.06
C LYS A 229 10.72 -26.79 -24.70
N HIS A 230 11.56 -26.76 -23.67
CA HIS A 230 11.18 -26.28 -22.34
C HIS A 230 10.74 -24.81 -22.39
N LYS A 231 11.49 -23.94 -23.09
CA LYS A 231 11.13 -22.54 -23.30
C LYS A 231 9.80 -22.38 -24.05
N SER A 232 9.54 -23.23 -25.03
CA SER A 232 8.26 -23.24 -25.76
C SER A 232 7.09 -23.64 -24.85
N LEU A 233 7.25 -24.73 -24.10
CA LEU A 233 6.25 -25.22 -23.15
C LEU A 233 5.96 -24.20 -22.04
N ALA A 234 6.99 -23.53 -21.51
CA ALA A 234 6.82 -22.49 -20.51
C ALA A 234 5.98 -21.31 -21.05
N ARG A 235 6.22 -20.88 -22.30
CA ARG A 235 5.41 -19.84 -22.96
C ARG A 235 3.97 -20.30 -23.20
N GLU A 236 3.76 -21.57 -23.55
CA GLU A 236 2.42 -22.14 -23.70
C GLU A 236 1.65 -22.13 -22.38
N LEU A 237 2.29 -22.57 -21.29
CA LEU A 237 1.70 -22.57 -19.96
C LEU A 237 1.33 -21.16 -19.50
N GLN A 238 2.22 -20.18 -19.70
CA GLN A 238 1.94 -18.79 -19.40
C GLN A 238 0.71 -18.30 -20.18
N ARG A 239 0.65 -18.56 -21.49
CA ARG A 239 -0.48 -18.15 -22.31
C ARG A 239 -1.79 -18.78 -21.84
N ARG A 240 -1.77 -20.05 -21.44
CA ARG A 240 -2.96 -20.72 -20.86
C ARG A 240 -3.39 -20.07 -19.54
N GLN A 241 -2.43 -19.71 -18.69
CA GLN A 241 -2.72 -19.01 -17.44
C GLN A 241 -3.34 -17.64 -17.71
N ASP A 242 -2.83 -16.88 -18.67
CA ASP A 242 -3.35 -15.57 -19.06
C ASP A 242 -4.79 -15.68 -19.60
N ILE A 243 -5.05 -16.66 -20.49
CA ILE A 243 -6.40 -16.94 -21.00
C ILE A 243 -7.33 -17.34 -19.86
N HIS A 244 -6.87 -18.17 -18.92
CA HIS A 244 -7.67 -18.57 -17.77
C HIS A 244 -8.04 -17.38 -16.88
N VAL A 245 -7.09 -16.47 -16.62
CA VAL A 245 -7.34 -15.24 -15.86
C VAL A 245 -8.35 -14.35 -16.60
N LYS A 246 -8.19 -14.18 -17.91
CA LYS A 246 -9.12 -13.40 -18.75
C LYS A 246 -10.52 -13.99 -18.71
N ASN A 247 -10.66 -15.30 -18.96
CA ASN A 247 -11.96 -15.99 -18.92
C ASN A 247 -12.60 -15.90 -17.53
N LYS A 248 -11.81 -16.00 -16.46
CA LYS A 248 -12.32 -15.84 -15.08
C LYS A 248 -12.88 -14.43 -14.86
N ALA A 249 -12.22 -13.40 -15.39
CA ALA A 249 -12.70 -12.03 -15.31
C ALA A 249 -13.98 -11.82 -16.14
N GLU A 250 -14.03 -12.34 -17.36
CA GLU A 250 -15.23 -12.30 -18.22
C GLU A 250 -16.42 -13.03 -17.58
N MET A 251 -16.20 -14.20 -16.99
CA MET A 251 -17.25 -14.94 -16.26
C MET A 251 -17.77 -14.17 -15.04
N LYS A 252 -16.92 -13.36 -14.39
CA LYS A 252 -17.36 -12.48 -13.31
C LYS A 252 -18.19 -11.32 -13.88
N HIS A 253 -17.69 -10.64 -14.91
CA HIS A 253 -18.41 -9.55 -15.57
C HIS A 253 -19.81 -9.98 -16.04
N LEU A 254 -19.90 -11.11 -16.74
CA LEU A 254 -21.19 -11.65 -17.21
C LEU A 254 -22.14 -12.00 -16.08
N ARG A 255 -21.62 -12.48 -14.94
CA ARG A 255 -22.43 -12.74 -13.75
C ARG A 255 -22.97 -11.43 -13.17
N ASP A 256 -22.11 -10.43 -13.04
CA ASP A 256 -22.49 -9.11 -12.51
C ASP A 256 -23.54 -8.45 -13.43
N GLU A 257 -23.38 -8.56 -14.76
CA GLU A 257 -24.35 -8.09 -15.76
C GLU A 257 -25.69 -8.85 -15.69
N LEU A 258 -25.64 -10.18 -15.51
CA LEU A 258 -26.84 -10.99 -15.29
C LEU A 258 -27.59 -10.56 -14.02
N GLU A 259 -26.87 -10.29 -12.94
CA GLU A 259 -27.46 -9.83 -11.68
C GLU A 259 -28.13 -8.46 -11.84
N VAL A 260 -27.50 -7.53 -12.56
CA VAL A 260 -28.11 -6.23 -12.91
C VAL A 260 -29.39 -6.43 -13.71
N THR A 261 -29.35 -7.20 -14.81
CA THR A 261 -30.54 -7.43 -15.64
C THR A 261 -31.66 -8.15 -14.91
N LEU A 262 -31.34 -9.04 -13.95
CA LEU A 262 -32.32 -9.69 -13.09
C LEU A 262 -32.99 -8.67 -12.16
N THR A 263 -32.23 -7.77 -11.55
CA THR A 263 -32.79 -6.70 -10.71
C THR A 263 -33.69 -5.74 -11.50
N GLU A 264 -33.29 -5.36 -12.72
CA GLU A 264 -34.10 -4.53 -13.62
C GLU A 264 -35.39 -5.26 -14.04
N LEU A 265 -35.33 -6.57 -14.29
CA LEU A 265 -36.50 -7.38 -14.62
C LEU A 265 -37.47 -7.48 -13.44
N GLU A 266 -36.97 -7.68 -12.23
CA GLU A 266 -37.79 -7.72 -11.01
C GLU A 266 -38.46 -6.36 -10.74
N GLU A 267 -37.73 -5.26 -10.93
CA GLU A 267 -38.29 -3.91 -10.84
C GLU A 267 -39.40 -3.69 -11.88
N ASN A 268 -39.16 -4.07 -13.14
CA ASN A 268 -40.16 -3.98 -14.20
C ASN A 268 -41.40 -4.85 -13.89
N ASN A 269 -41.22 -6.03 -13.33
CA ASN A 269 -42.31 -6.89 -12.90
C ASN A 269 -43.13 -6.24 -11.75
N CYS A 270 -42.47 -5.64 -10.76
CA CYS A 270 -43.12 -4.85 -9.71
C CYS A 270 -43.91 -3.67 -10.27
N ASN A 271 -43.33 -2.95 -11.25
CA ASN A 271 -44.00 -1.85 -11.94
C ASN A 271 -45.24 -2.32 -12.70
N LEU A 272 -45.15 -3.44 -13.43
CA LEU A 272 -46.26 -4.05 -14.14
C LEU A 272 -47.37 -4.53 -13.19
N ALA A 273 -47.02 -5.13 -12.06
CA ALA A 273 -47.98 -5.54 -11.03
C ALA A 273 -48.73 -4.31 -10.47
N SER A 274 -48.02 -3.21 -10.22
CA SER A 274 -48.60 -1.94 -9.77
C SER A 274 -49.55 -1.33 -10.80
N LEU A 275 -49.16 -1.29 -12.07
CA LEU A 275 -50.01 -0.81 -13.17
C LEU A 275 -51.24 -1.70 -13.37
N LYS A 276 -51.10 -3.02 -13.23
CA LYS A 276 -52.22 -3.96 -13.28
C LYS A 276 -53.21 -3.71 -12.15
N ALA A 277 -52.72 -3.56 -10.92
CA ALA A 277 -53.55 -3.22 -9.76
C ALA A 277 -54.29 -1.88 -9.95
N GLN A 278 -53.60 -0.85 -10.46
CA GLN A 278 -54.21 0.45 -10.78
C GLN A 278 -55.32 0.33 -11.82
N ARG A 279 -55.09 -0.44 -12.89
CA ARG A 279 -56.08 -0.67 -13.95
C ARG A 279 -57.28 -1.50 -13.47
N ASP A 280 -57.06 -2.49 -12.63
CA ASP A 280 -58.14 -3.29 -12.04
C ASP A 280 -58.96 -2.45 -11.04
N ALA A 281 -58.32 -1.55 -10.28
CA ALA A 281 -59.00 -0.55 -9.47
C ALA A 281 -59.80 0.47 -10.31
N ALA A 282 -59.25 0.93 -11.43
CA ALA A 282 -59.95 1.82 -12.36
C ALA A 282 -61.12 1.16 -13.11
N LYS A 283 -61.08 -0.17 -13.32
CA LYS A 283 -62.23 -0.94 -13.83
C LYS A 283 -63.33 -1.16 -12.78
N GLY A 284 -62.96 -1.22 -11.50
CA GLY A 284 -63.93 -1.27 -10.38
C GLY A 284 -64.55 0.08 -10.03
N ALA A 285 -63.89 1.18 -10.41
CA ALA A 285 -64.44 2.53 -10.35
C ALA A 285 -65.41 2.75 -11.52
N PHE A 286 -66.70 2.49 -11.29
CA PHE A 286 -67.76 3.00 -12.16
C PHE A 286 -67.68 4.53 -12.18
N PHE A 287 -67.13 5.09 -13.26
CA PHE A 287 -67.21 6.53 -13.50
C PHE A 287 -68.67 6.90 -13.79
N PRO A 288 -69.25 7.88 -13.07
CA PRO A 288 -70.50 8.46 -13.50
C PRO A 288 -70.23 9.22 -14.80
N VAL A 289 -70.87 8.78 -15.88
CA VAL A 289 -70.86 9.43 -17.18
C VAL A 289 -71.36 10.86 -17.02
N LEU A 290 -70.44 11.83 -16.93
CA LEU A 290 -70.74 13.23 -17.13
C LEU A 290 -70.57 13.52 -18.61
N ASN A 291 -71.71 13.53 -19.31
CA ASN A 291 -71.83 14.04 -20.67
C ASN A 291 -71.51 15.55 -20.69
N LEU A 292 -70.23 15.91 -20.75
CA LEU A 292 -69.80 17.28 -21.03
C LEU A 292 -69.54 17.43 -22.54
N ARG A 293 -70.63 17.73 -23.23
CA ARG A 293 -70.70 18.29 -24.57
C ARG A 293 -69.71 19.44 -24.72
N ASN A 294 -68.72 19.32 -25.60
CA ASN A 294 -68.17 20.46 -26.35
C ASN A 294 -67.54 20.03 -27.68
N LYS A 295 -67.93 20.77 -28.72
CA LYS A 295 -67.44 20.69 -30.09
C LYS A 295 -66.15 21.50 -30.24
N GLN A 296 -65.39 21.17 -31.29
CA GLN A 296 -64.34 21.91 -32.01
C GLN A 296 -62.87 21.55 -31.72
N GLY A 297 -62.16 21.25 -32.83
CA GLY A 297 -60.71 21.43 -32.92
C GLY A 297 -59.85 20.20 -33.28
N ALA A 298 -60.35 19.21 -34.02
CA ALA A 298 -59.55 18.10 -34.52
C ALA A 298 -59.31 18.27 -36.03
N GLY A 299 -58.11 18.71 -36.40
CA GLY A 299 -57.72 18.81 -37.81
C GLY A 299 -56.23 19.01 -38.04
N ASP A 300 -55.51 19.65 -37.10
CA ASP A 300 -54.15 20.11 -37.38
C ASP A 300 -53.02 19.32 -36.67
N ARG A 301 -53.29 18.73 -35.50
CA ARG A 301 -52.26 18.01 -34.73
C ARG A 301 -51.89 16.62 -35.27
N VAL A 302 -52.71 16.03 -36.15
CA VAL A 302 -52.47 14.68 -36.68
C VAL A 302 -51.52 14.72 -37.88
N ARG A 303 -51.60 15.77 -38.73
CA ARG A 303 -50.67 15.93 -39.86
C ARG A 303 -49.25 16.20 -39.42
N ASP A 304 -49.08 16.98 -38.35
CA ASP A 304 -47.77 17.36 -37.83
C ASP A 304 -46.99 16.14 -37.32
N LYS A 305 -47.65 15.27 -36.54
CA LYS A 305 -47.05 14.01 -36.04
C LYS A 305 -46.71 13.01 -37.14
N GLN A 306 -47.52 12.94 -38.20
CA GLN A 306 -47.27 12.02 -39.30
C GLN A 306 -46.12 12.49 -40.20
N LYS A 307 -45.94 13.81 -40.33
CA LYS A 307 -44.80 14.40 -41.04
C LYS A 307 -43.50 14.20 -40.27
N ASP A 308 -43.52 14.42 -38.96
CA ASP A 308 -42.35 14.26 -38.08
C ASP A 308 -41.83 12.79 -38.04
N LEU A 309 -42.74 11.82 -38.05
CA LEU A 309 -42.38 10.40 -38.17
C LEU A 309 -41.75 10.06 -39.53
N HIS A 310 -42.27 10.65 -40.61
CA HIS A 310 -41.74 10.42 -41.96
C HIS A 310 -40.35 11.04 -42.15
N ASP A 311 -40.10 12.21 -41.55
CA ASP A 311 -38.81 12.90 -41.62
C ASP A 311 -37.74 12.18 -40.77
N MET A 312 -38.12 11.61 -39.62
CA MET A 312 -37.25 10.71 -38.85
C MET A 312 -36.92 9.43 -39.62
N GLU A 313 -37.90 8.81 -40.30
CA GLU A 313 -37.66 7.60 -41.09
C GLU A 313 -36.69 7.87 -42.26
N SER A 314 -36.82 9.04 -42.89
CA SER A 314 -35.93 9.46 -43.98
C SER A 314 -34.49 9.69 -43.49
N SER A 315 -34.33 10.31 -42.32
CA SER A 315 -33.03 10.55 -41.69
C SER A 315 -32.32 9.24 -41.32
N LEU A 316 -33.08 8.24 -40.87
CA LEU A 316 -32.54 6.92 -40.51
C LEU A 316 -32.06 6.15 -41.75
N LYS A 317 -32.81 6.24 -42.86
CA LYS A 317 -32.39 5.64 -44.15
C LYS A 317 -31.12 6.28 -44.70
N GLU A 318 -30.99 7.60 -44.62
CA GLU A 318 -29.76 8.30 -45.06
C GLU A 318 -28.54 7.91 -44.23
N LEU A 319 -28.70 7.79 -42.89
CA LEU A 319 -27.64 7.32 -42.00
C LEU A 319 -27.21 5.88 -42.30
N MET A 320 -28.17 5.00 -42.59
CA MET A 320 -27.87 3.64 -43.01
C MET A 320 -27.14 3.60 -44.35
N LEU A 321 -27.54 4.43 -45.32
CA LEU A 321 -26.93 4.50 -46.64
C LEU A 321 -25.50 5.07 -46.57
N HIS A 322 -25.26 6.04 -45.69
CA HIS A 322 -23.93 6.55 -45.40
C HIS A 322 -23.05 5.49 -44.71
N ARG A 323 -23.61 4.73 -43.77
CA ARG A 323 -22.92 3.62 -43.08
C ARG A 323 -22.54 2.48 -44.02
N THR A 324 -23.38 2.15 -45.01
CA THR A 324 -23.06 1.13 -46.02
C THR A 324 -22.00 1.62 -47.01
N ASN A 325 -21.98 2.90 -47.35
CA ASN A 325 -20.95 3.48 -48.22
C ASN A 325 -19.59 3.63 -47.53
N LEU A 326 -19.55 3.77 -46.20
CA LEU A 326 -18.32 3.76 -45.38
C LEU A 326 -17.72 2.36 -45.16
N HIS A 327 -18.39 1.29 -45.60
CA HIS A 327 -17.91 -0.09 -45.46
C HIS A 327 -17.43 -0.72 -46.79
N ILE A 328 -17.44 0.04 -47.89
CA ILE A 328 -16.99 -0.40 -49.23
C ILE A 328 -15.85 0.50 -49.77
N GLY A 329 -15.32 1.41 -48.96
CA GLY A 329 -14.15 2.26 -49.28
C GLY A 329 -12.83 1.65 -48.85
#